data_AF-A0A919BQS4-F1
#
_entry.id   AF-A0A919BQS4-F1
#
_cell.length_a   1.000
_cell.length_b   1.000
_cell.length_c   1.000
_cell.angle_alpha   90.00
_cell.angle_beta   90.00
_cell.angle_gamma   90.00
#
_symmetry.space_group_name_H-M   'P 1'
#
loop_
_entity.id
_entity.type
_entity.pdbx_description
1 polymer ?
#
loop_
_entity_poly.entity_id
_entity_poly.type
_entity_poly.pdbx_seq_one_letter_code
_entity_poly.pdbx_strand_id
1 'polypeptide(L)'
;MLNKFTISEKSIFLLWLLSICSYLLFVFITDSKLEMVWLLAISNIAIFPSLFKRSKLPENRVVEPKNHVRFIKGDMYIGDAKVRVSEVRKVALETVEQDAYFSLPYNHVKLGEIPNMVFSADKAQEFKAYLKTHLSNDVVFIK
;
A
#
# COMPACT_ATOMS: atom_id res chain seq x y z
N MET A 1 -10.87 -18.12 -12.80
CA MET A 1 -10.50 -17.84 -11.39
C MET A 1 -9.00 -18.02 -11.25
N LEU A 2 -8.21 -16.95 -11.23
CA LEU A 2 -6.79 -17.02 -10.88
C LEU A 2 -6.69 -17.00 -9.35
N ASN A 3 -6.20 -18.08 -8.76
CA ASN A 3 -5.88 -18.14 -7.34
C ASN A 3 -4.87 -17.03 -7.02
N LYS A 4 -5.24 -16.10 -6.11
CA LYS A 4 -4.31 -15.14 -5.51
C LYS A 4 -3.34 -15.94 -4.63
N PHE A 5 -2.21 -16.37 -5.19
CA PHE A 5 -1.11 -16.94 -4.41
C PHE A 5 -0.45 -15.84 -3.58
N THR A 6 -0.88 -15.69 -2.33
CA THR A 6 -0.18 -14.83 -1.36
C THR A 6 1.05 -15.57 -0.87
N ILE A 7 2.21 -15.30 -1.48
CA ILE A 7 3.48 -15.91 -1.08
C ILE A 7 4.01 -15.20 0.17
N SER A 8 4.00 -15.90 1.30
CA SER A 8 4.54 -15.43 2.58
C SER A 8 6.06 -15.25 2.52
N GLU A 9 6.62 -14.31 3.29
CA GLU A 9 8.09 -14.11 3.39
C GLU A 9 8.82 -15.37 3.86
N LYS A 10 8.20 -16.12 4.78
CA LYS A 10 8.73 -17.41 5.24
C LYS A 10 8.84 -18.42 4.10
N SER A 11 7.88 -18.43 3.19
CA SER A 11 7.87 -19.31 2.03
C SER A 11 8.95 -18.94 1.01
N ILE A 12 9.22 -17.65 0.81
CA ILE A 12 10.30 -17.17 -0.06
C ILE A 12 11.67 -17.55 0.53
N PHE A 13 11.85 -17.34 1.83
CA PHE A 13 13.08 -17.71 2.52
C PHE A 13 13.36 -19.22 2.45
N LEU A 14 12.32 -20.05 2.66
CA LEU A 14 12.45 -21.51 2.52
C LEU A 14 12.79 -21.93 1.08
N LEU A 15 12.17 -21.31 0.08
CA LEU A 15 12.47 -21.57 -1.32
C LEU A 15 13.92 -21.21 -1.67
N TRP A 16 14.39 -20.05 -1.19
CA TRP A 16 15.77 -19.60 -1.36
C TRP A 16 16.76 -20.57 -0.71
N LEU A 17 16.51 -20.94 0.55
CA LEU A 17 17.35 -21.89 1.29
C LEU A 17 17.40 -23.25 0.59
N LEU A 18 16.25 -23.76 0.14
CA LEU A 18 16.16 -25.01 -0.59
C LEU A 18 16.98 -24.95 -1.90
N SER A 19 16.88 -23.84 -2.64
CA SER A 19 17.61 -23.65 -3.90
C SER A 19 19.13 -23.67 -3.71
N ILE A 20 19.63 -23.03 -2.64
CA ILE A 20 21.06 -23.05 -2.30
C ILE A 20 21.49 -24.46 -1.89
N CYS A 21 20.74 -25.12 -1.01
CA CYS A 21 21.04 -26.48 -0.58
C CYS A 21 21.07 -27.46 -1.75
N SER A 22 20.12 -27.36 -2.68
CA SER A 22 20.09 -28.19 -3.89
C SER A 22 21.31 -27.97 -4.78
N TYR A 23 21.77 -26.72 -4.95
CA TYR A 23 22.98 -26.43 -5.72
C TYR A 23 24.24 -26.99 -5.05
N LEU A 24 24.39 -26.81 -3.74
CA LEU A 24 25.52 -27.37 -2.99
C LEU A 24 25.55 -28.89 -3.06
N LEU A 25 24.39 -29.55 -2.95
CA LEU A 25 24.25 -30.99 -3.07
C LEU A 25 24.63 -31.47 -4.48
N PHE A 26 24.21 -30.76 -5.52
CA PHE A 26 24.59 -31.05 -6.90
C PHE A 26 26.11 -30.95 -7.13
N VAL A 27 26.73 -29.86 -6.67
CA VAL A 27 28.18 -29.66 -6.76
C VAL A 27 28.94 -30.78 -6.04
N PHE A 28 28.47 -31.18 -4.85
CA PHE A 28 29.06 -32.27 -4.08
C PHE A 28 28.95 -33.63 -4.76
N ILE A 29 27.79 -33.97 -5.35
CA ILE A 29 27.58 -35.26 -6.03
C ILE A 29 28.38 -35.35 -7.33
N THR A 30 28.49 -34.24 -8.07
CA THR A 30 29.11 -34.22 -9.40
C THR A 30 30.60 -33.90 -9.38
N ASP A 31 31.17 -33.64 -8.19
CA ASP A 31 32.53 -33.14 -8.00
C ASP A 31 32.85 -31.92 -8.89
N SER A 32 31.81 -31.12 -9.15
CA SER A 32 31.93 -29.91 -9.95
C SER A 32 32.65 -28.82 -9.15
N LYS A 33 33.28 -27.87 -9.84
CA LYS A 33 33.84 -26.70 -9.16
C LYS A 33 32.73 -25.78 -8.68
N LEU A 34 32.82 -25.34 -7.44
CA LEU A 34 31.91 -24.35 -6.89
C LEU A 34 32.13 -23.01 -7.60
N GLU A 35 31.14 -22.58 -8.37
CA GLU A 35 31.18 -21.31 -9.08
C GLU A 35 30.32 -20.27 -8.36
N MET A 36 30.97 -19.23 -7.84
CA MET A 36 30.31 -18.11 -7.15
C MET A 36 29.23 -17.43 -8.01
N VAL A 37 29.43 -17.39 -9.33
CA VAL A 37 28.49 -16.76 -10.27
C VAL A 37 27.13 -17.45 -10.24
N TRP A 38 27.09 -18.78 -10.15
CA TRP A 38 25.84 -19.54 -10.09
C TRP A 38 25.10 -19.35 -8.76
N LEU A 39 25.82 -19.29 -7.64
CA LEU A 39 25.24 -18.97 -6.33
C LEU A 39 24.58 -17.58 -6.32
N LEU A 40 25.24 -16.59 -6.91
CA LEU A 40 24.70 -15.23 -7.03
C LEU A 40 23.47 -15.21 -7.96
N ALA A 41 23.51 -15.93 -9.08
CA ALA A 41 22.37 -16.01 -10.00
C ALA A 41 21.15 -16.65 -9.33
N ILE A 42 21.31 -17.80 -8.68
CA ILE A 42 20.24 -18.50 -7.95
C ILE A 42 19.67 -17.62 -6.84
N SER A 43 20.54 -16.97 -6.07
CA SER A 43 20.12 -16.09 -4.98
C SER A 43 19.30 -14.91 -5.49
N ASN A 44 19.77 -14.25 -6.56
CA ASN A 44 19.04 -13.12 -7.13
C ASN A 44 17.69 -13.54 -7.72
N ILE A 45 17.62 -14.67 -8.44
CA ILE A 45 16.36 -15.18 -9.01
C ILE A 45 15.36 -15.55 -7.91
N ALA A 46 15.81 -16.21 -6.83
CA ALA A 46 14.93 -16.62 -5.74
C ALA A 46 14.42 -15.44 -4.90
N ILE A 47 15.20 -14.36 -4.79
CA ILE A 47 14.81 -13.13 -4.08
C ILE A 47 14.04 -12.17 -5.00
N PHE A 48 14.17 -12.26 -6.32
CA PHE A 48 13.52 -11.37 -7.29
C PHE A 48 12.01 -11.18 -7.05
N PRO A 49 11.19 -12.23 -6.80
CA PRO A 49 9.76 -12.06 -6.52
C PRO A 49 9.45 -11.23 -5.26
N SER A 50 10.38 -11.20 -4.29
CA SER A 50 10.23 -10.40 -3.07
C SER A 50 10.37 -8.90 -3.31
N LEU A 51 11.15 -8.50 -4.33
CA LEU A 51 11.31 -7.10 -4.72
C LEU A 51 10.03 -6.53 -5.36
N PHE A 52 9.21 -7.40 -5.96
CA PHE A 52 7.90 -7.03 -6.52
C PHE A 52 6.74 -7.26 -5.57
N LYS A 53 7.00 -7.56 -4.28
CA LYS A 53 5.98 -7.34 -3.27
C LYS A 53 5.71 -5.84 -3.26
N ARG A 54 4.69 -5.42 -4.02
CA ARG A 54 3.94 -4.21 -3.74
C ARG A 54 3.70 -4.27 -2.25
N SER A 55 4.38 -3.39 -1.51
CA SER A 55 4.08 -3.15 -0.13
C SER A 55 2.57 -3.06 -0.06
N LYS A 56 1.92 -4.02 0.61
CA LYS A 56 0.61 -3.76 1.17
C LYS A 56 0.88 -2.65 2.19
N LEU A 57 1.07 -1.42 1.73
CA LEU A 57 1.30 -0.23 2.52
C LEU A 57 0.04 -0.11 3.38
N PRO A 58 0.09 -0.45 4.67
CA PRO A 58 -1.01 -0.20 5.55
C PRO A 58 -0.65 1.03 6.37
N GLU A 59 0.10 2.00 5.82
CA GLU A 59 0.66 3.05 6.68
C GLU A 59 -0.44 4.00 7.19
N ASN A 60 -1.57 4.10 6.49
CA ASN A 60 -2.70 4.93 6.93
C ASN A 60 -4.00 4.13 7.04
N ARG A 61 -3.97 2.91 7.59
CA ARG A 61 -5.22 2.19 7.88
C ARG A 61 -5.90 2.77 9.11
N VAL A 62 -6.99 3.50 8.89
CA VAL A 62 -7.75 4.19 9.93
C VAL A 62 -9.00 3.39 10.29
N VAL A 63 -9.21 3.17 11.59
CA VAL A 63 -10.41 2.47 12.09
C VAL A 63 -11.65 3.36 11.98
N GLU A 64 -11.53 4.61 12.42
CA GLU A 64 -12.61 5.60 12.41
C GLU A 64 -12.27 6.81 11.53
N PRO A 65 -12.67 6.82 10.24
CA PRO A 65 -12.25 7.87 9.30
C PRO A 65 -12.76 9.26 9.70
N LYS A 66 -13.92 9.35 10.36
CA LYS A 66 -14.47 10.62 10.87
C LYS A 66 -13.71 11.20 12.06
N ASN A 67 -13.04 10.36 12.86
CA ASN A 67 -12.24 10.84 13.99
C ASN A 67 -10.87 11.33 13.51
N HIS A 68 -10.37 10.71 12.44
CA HIS A 68 -9.09 11.05 11.84
C HIS A 68 -9.18 12.31 10.95
N VAL A 69 -10.32 12.51 10.31
CA VAL A 69 -10.60 13.70 9.49
C VAL A 69 -11.52 14.64 10.23
N ARG A 70 -11.00 15.78 10.69
CA ARG A 70 -11.74 16.76 11.50
C ARG A 70 -11.81 18.10 10.80
N PHE A 71 -12.94 18.78 10.90
CA PHE A 71 -13.12 20.14 10.38
C PHE A 71 -13.19 21.13 11.54
N ILE A 72 -12.27 22.09 11.57
CA ILE A 72 -12.19 23.10 12.64
C ILE A 72 -11.93 24.47 11.99
N LYS A 73 -12.83 25.43 12.20
CA LYS A 73 -12.68 26.84 11.78
C LYS A 73 -12.32 27.03 10.29
N GLY A 74 -12.89 26.23 9.40
CA GLY A 74 -12.65 26.32 7.95
C GLY A 74 -11.41 25.55 7.45
N ASP A 75 -10.72 24.87 8.36
CA ASP A 75 -9.60 23.99 8.05
C ASP A 75 -10.02 22.52 8.21
N MET A 76 -9.49 21.68 7.33
CA MET A 76 -9.59 20.23 7.35
C MET A 76 -8.28 19.66 7.91
N TYR A 77 -8.39 18.83 8.94
CA TYR A 77 -7.27 18.14 9.57
C TYR A 77 -7.36 16.66 9.23
N ILE A 78 -6.27 16.07 8.76
CA ILE A 78 -6.15 14.64 8.44
C ILE A 78 -4.96 14.12 9.22
N GLY A 79 -5.22 13.51 10.38
CA GLY A 79 -4.16 13.25 11.36
C GLY A 79 -3.50 14.56 11.79
N ASP A 80 -2.20 14.69 11.51
CA ASP A 80 -1.41 15.90 11.79
C ASP A 80 -1.37 16.89 10.61
N ALA A 81 -1.84 16.49 9.43
CA ALA A 81 -1.88 17.35 8.25
C ALA A 81 -3.02 18.36 8.34
N LYS A 82 -2.78 19.58 7.86
CA LYS A 82 -3.76 20.68 7.80
C LYS A 82 -3.93 21.17 6.37
N VAL A 83 -5.17 21.25 5.91
CA VAL A 83 -5.54 21.73 4.57
C VAL A 83 -6.70 22.73 4.70
N ARG A 84 -6.68 23.86 4.01
CA ARG A 84 -7.85 24.76 4.01
C ARG A 84 -8.99 24.14 3.21
N VAL A 85 -10.21 24.16 3.75
CA VAL A 85 -11.38 23.63 3.04
C VAL A 85 -11.59 24.32 1.69
N SER A 86 -11.31 25.62 1.61
CA SER A 86 -11.42 26.41 0.37
C SER A 86 -10.47 25.98 -0.75
N GLU A 87 -9.40 25.27 -0.41
CA GLU A 87 -8.38 24.78 -1.36
C GLU A 87 -8.65 23.33 -1.79
N VAL A 88 -9.60 22.65 -1.15
CA VAL A 88 -10.03 21.32 -1.57
C VAL A 88 -10.86 21.45 -2.83
N ARG A 89 -10.40 20.83 -3.91
CA ARG A 89 -11.08 20.83 -5.23
C ARG A 89 -11.52 19.44 -5.66
N LYS A 90 -10.70 18.43 -5.37
CA LYS A 90 -10.98 17.03 -5.67
C LYS A 90 -10.74 16.17 -4.46
N VAL A 91 -11.64 15.22 -4.27
CA VAL A 91 -11.53 14.16 -3.27
C VAL A 91 -11.56 12.84 -4.03
N ALA A 92 -10.51 12.04 -3.92
CA ALA A 92 -10.55 10.66 -4.37
C ALA A 92 -11.14 9.82 -3.23
N LEU A 93 -12.23 9.12 -3.52
CA LEU A 93 -12.84 8.16 -2.61
C LEU A 93 -13.31 6.95 -3.40
N GLU A 94 -12.51 5.88 -3.37
CA GLU A 94 -12.77 4.64 -4.09
C GLU A 94 -12.94 3.48 -3.12
N THR A 95 -13.87 2.58 -3.40
CA THR A 95 -14.06 1.34 -2.64
C THR A 95 -13.63 0.16 -3.50
N VAL A 96 -12.66 -0.61 -3.01
CA VAL A 96 -12.09 -1.77 -3.69
C VAL A 96 -12.12 -2.96 -2.74
N GLU A 97 -12.91 -3.99 -3.09
CA GLU A 97 -13.12 -5.18 -2.26
C GLU A 97 -13.65 -4.80 -0.85
N GLN A 98 -12.85 -4.97 0.20
CA GLN A 98 -13.20 -4.69 1.60
C GLN A 98 -12.65 -3.35 2.11
N ASP A 99 -11.90 -2.64 1.27
CA ASP A 99 -11.21 -1.41 1.63
C ASP A 99 -11.81 -0.19 0.90
N ALA A 100 -11.79 0.95 1.57
CA ALA A 100 -12.05 2.26 1.00
C ALA A 100 -10.79 3.11 1.07
N TYR A 101 -10.43 3.71 -0.05
CA TYR A 101 -9.25 4.55 -0.24
C TYR A 101 -9.69 5.99 -0.35
N PHE A 102 -9.19 6.84 0.54
CA PHE A 102 -9.39 8.28 0.50
C PHE A 102 -8.07 8.98 0.21
N SER A 103 -8.08 10.00 -0.65
CA SER A 103 -6.96 10.94 -0.79
C SER A 103 -7.39 12.31 -1.31
N LEU A 104 -6.53 13.30 -1.12
CA LEU A 104 -6.69 14.66 -1.66
C LEU A 104 -5.64 14.95 -2.75
N PRO A 105 -5.86 14.51 -4.00
CA PRO A 105 -4.81 14.45 -5.03
C PRO A 105 -4.18 15.80 -5.40
N TYR A 106 -4.83 16.93 -5.08
CA TYR A 106 -4.31 18.28 -5.37
C TYR A 106 -3.84 19.03 -4.13
N ASN A 107 -3.90 18.43 -2.95
CA ASN A 107 -3.54 19.09 -1.70
C ASN A 107 -2.28 18.42 -1.15
N HIS A 108 -1.12 18.84 -1.65
CA HIS A 108 0.17 18.36 -1.19
C HIS A 108 0.50 18.94 0.19
N VAL A 109 0.75 18.08 1.18
CA VAL A 109 1.12 18.50 2.54
C VAL A 109 2.64 18.74 2.64
N LYS A 110 3.41 17.99 1.84
CA LYS A 110 4.83 18.22 1.55
C LYS A 110 5.09 17.98 0.07
N LEU A 111 6.27 18.36 -0.43
CA LEU A 111 6.65 18.13 -1.83
C LEU A 111 6.50 16.63 -2.19
N GLY A 112 5.52 16.31 -3.03
CA GLY A 112 5.22 14.92 -3.45
C GLY A 112 4.38 14.08 -2.46
N GLU A 113 4.06 14.59 -1.27
CA GLU A 113 3.29 13.86 -0.27
C GLU A 113 1.82 14.30 -0.28
N ILE A 114 0.92 13.37 -0.65
CA ILE A 114 -0.53 13.58 -0.69
C ILE A 114 -1.14 12.89 0.53
N PRO A 115 -1.99 13.58 1.32
CA PRO A 115 -2.66 12.96 2.44
C PRO A 115 -3.63 11.91 1.92
N ASN A 116 -3.42 10.68 2.37
CA ASN A 116 -4.22 9.52 2.00
C ASN A 116 -4.55 8.69 3.25
N MET A 117 -5.62 7.93 3.19
CA MET A 117 -5.93 6.92 4.20
C MET A 117 -6.74 5.78 3.61
N VAL A 118 -6.66 4.63 4.26
CA VAL A 118 -7.42 3.43 3.93
C VAL A 118 -8.29 3.08 5.13
N PHE A 119 -9.53 2.70 4.91
CA PHE A 119 -10.42 2.27 5.99
C PHE A 119 -11.41 1.24 5.47
N SER A 120 -12.26 0.71 6.34
CA SER A 120 -13.18 -0.35 5.97
C SER A 120 -14.30 0.17 5.04
N ALA A 121 -14.63 -0.63 4.01
CA ALA A 121 -15.57 -0.26 2.95
C ALA A 121 -16.99 0.06 3.45
N ASP A 122 -17.42 -0.57 4.54
CA ASP A 122 -18.69 -0.34 5.23
C ASP A 122 -18.87 1.14 5.65
N LYS A 123 -17.78 1.83 5.98
CA LYS A 123 -17.81 3.24 6.42
C LYS A 123 -17.71 4.23 5.25
N ALA A 124 -17.52 3.77 4.02
CA ALA A 124 -17.24 4.64 2.86
C ALA A 124 -18.39 5.60 2.55
N GLN A 125 -19.62 5.10 2.54
CA GLN A 125 -20.81 5.90 2.23
C GLN A 125 -21.07 6.95 3.31
N GLU A 126 -20.96 6.55 4.58
CA GLU A 126 -21.13 7.43 5.73
C GLU A 126 -20.05 8.51 5.78
N PHE A 127 -18.81 8.14 5.49
CA PHE A 127 -17.70 9.08 5.40
C PHE A 127 -17.85 10.04 4.22
N LYS A 128 -18.32 9.58 3.06
CA LYS A 128 -18.63 10.44 1.91
C LYS A 128 -19.68 11.48 2.26
N ALA A 129 -20.73 11.09 2.98
CA ALA A 129 -21.75 12.01 3.46
C ALA A 129 -21.16 13.06 4.42
N TYR A 130 -20.32 12.62 5.36
CA TYR A 130 -19.60 13.50 6.29
C TYR A 130 -18.70 14.52 5.59
N LEU A 131 -18.00 14.12 4.52
CA LEU A 131 -17.20 15.05 3.73
C LEU A 131 -18.08 16.09 3.01
N LYS A 132 -19.19 15.64 2.41
CA LYS A 132 -20.13 16.53 1.71
C LYS A 132 -20.79 17.57 2.60
N THR A 133 -20.97 17.30 3.90
CA THR A 133 -21.55 18.30 4.81
C THR A 133 -20.58 19.41 5.18
N HIS A 134 -19.28 19.20 5.02
CA HIS A 134 -18.25 20.16 5.41
C HIS A 134 -17.50 20.81 4.24
N LEU A 135 -17.47 20.14 3.08
CA LEU A 135 -16.83 20.64 1.86
C LEU A 135 -17.84 21.42 1.00
N SER A 136 -17.34 22.35 0.18
CA SER A 136 -18.14 23.10 -0.77
C SER A 136 -18.80 22.18 -1.82
N ASN A 137 -19.97 22.56 -2.32
CA ASN A 137 -20.70 21.81 -3.35
C ASN A 137 -19.90 21.64 -4.67
N ASP A 138 -18.91 22.49 -4.89
CA ASP A 138 -18.04 22.47 -6.08
C ASP A 138 -16.95 21.39 -6.01
N VAL A 139 -16.80 20.70 -4.89
CA VAL A 139 -15.80 19.64 -4.74
C VAL A 139 -16.22 18.40 -5.50
N VAL A 140 -15.35 17.98 -6.43
CA VAL A 140 -15.59 16.79 -7.26
C VAL A 140 -15.07 15.54 -6.57
N PHE A 141 -15.95 14.55 -6.37
CA PHE A 141 -15.56 13.23 -5.90
C PHE A 141 -15.17 12.37 -7.10
N ILE A 142 -13.91 11.93 -7.13
CA ILE A 142 -13.38 11.03 -8.16
C ILE A 142 -13.20 9.62 -7.57
N LYS A 143 -13.26 8.62 -8.45
CA LYS A 143 -12.90 7.23 -8.15
C LYS A 143 -11.49 7.01 -8.64
#